data_AF-A0A7S2XTR7-F1
#
_entry.id   AF-A0A7S2XTR7-F1
#
_cell.length_a   1.000
_cell.length_b   1.000
_cell.length_c   1.000
_cell.angle_alpha   90.00
_cell.angle_beta   90.00
_cell.angle_gamma   90.00
#
_symmetry.space_group_name_H-M   'P 1'
#
loop_
_entity.id
_entity.type
_entity.pdbx_description
1 polymer ?
#
loop_
_entity_poly.entity_id
_entity_poly.type
_entity_poly.pdbx_seq_one_letter_code
_entity_poly.pdbx_strand_id
1 'polypeptide(L)'
;MSAPKLMRCLVAPSRIVSILDWKTTGSVVLGLDISDASIGVSYANHPSPTNEVHILDTIPYVAVDNKCGLERLKQKARVADALDDIVNDLKVRAFVVGLPLQPDGRMGGPCGKVLHFLDYLAEREKPIISKARPLALWDERDIPRNVLEQRMIMGRKKTHAVDKWGRSPSFCHVPSKVPGNYVYKSRHQFFHATRADSAGASLILKHFLDTHWEPEKDDDDQMNSVIEYSQDDELGITHQIENSSLEAENAFLSPSML
;
A
#
# COMPACT_ATOMS: atom_id res chain seq x y z
N MET A 1 -9.66 5.82 -29.17
CA MET A 1 -8.72 6.50 -28.26
C MET A 1 -7.96 5.43 -27.51
N SER A 2 -6.63 5.40 -27.59
CA SER A 2 -5.83 4.42 -26.84
C SER A 2 -5.94 4.71 -25.34
N ALA A 3 -6.06 3.65 -24.52
CA ALA A 3 -6.01 3.82 -23.07
C ALA A 3 -4.71 4.55 -22.66
N PRO A 4 -4.76 5.47 -21.67
CA PRO A 4 -3.58 6.17 -21.15
C PRO A 4 -2.48 5.16 -20.78
N LYS A 5 -1.21 5.51 -21.03
CA LYS A 5 -0.08 4.61 -20.72
C LYS A 5 -0.05 4.22 -19.24
N LEU A 6 -0.48 5.14 -18.36
CA LEU A 6 -0.62 4.91 -16.92
C LEU A 6 -1.51 3.70 -16.60
N MET A 7 -2.64 3.53 -17.29
CA MET A 7 -3.57 2.42 -17.07
C MET A 7 -2.93 1.04 -17.29
N ARG A 8 -1.86 0.97 -18.10
CA ARG A 8 -1.13 -0.28 -18.36
C ARG A 8 -0.07 -0.59 -17.30
N CYS A 9 0.24 0.38 -16.44
CA CYS A 9 1.25 0.29 -15.40
C CYS A 9 0.61 0.18 -14.00
N LEU A 10 -0.68 0.50 -13.88
CA LEU A 10 -1.49 0.29 -12.69
C LEU A 10 -1.71 -1.20 -12.44
N VAL A 11 -1.37 -1.66 -11.25
CA VAL A 11 -1.59 -3.03 -10.80
C VAL A 11 -2.25 -3.05 -9.42
N ALA A 12 -2.87 -4.17 -9.06
CA ALA A 12 -3.36 -4.38 -7.71
C ALA A 12 -2.19 -4.39 -6.70
N PRO A 13 -2.38 -3.90 -5.46
CA PRO A 13 -1.37 -3.97 -4.40
C PRO A 13 -0.73 -5.36 -4.23
N SER A 14 -1.54 -6.42 -4.20
CA SER A 14 -1.07 -7.80 -4.10
C SER A 14 -0.14 -8.21 -5.24
N ARG A 15 -0.33 -7.65 -6.44
CA ARG A 15 0.54 -7.92 -7.59
C ARG A 15 1.90 -7.27 -7.45
N ILE A 16 2.00 -6.10 -6.80
CA ILE A 16 3.30 -5.48 -6.47
C ILE A 16 4.10 -6.44 -5.59
N VAL A 17 3.46 -6.96 -4.54
CA VAL A 17 4.08 -7.91 -3.61
C VAL A 17 4.59 -9.15 -4.33
N SER A 18 3.84 -9.69 -5.30
CA SER A 18 4.31 -10.81 -6.11
C SER A 18 5.47 -10.47 -7.05
N ILE A 19 5.47 -9.26 -7.64
CA ILE A 19 6.48 -8.84 -8.62
C ILE A 19 7.85 -8.63 -7.99
N LEU A 20 7.88 -8.24 -6.73
CA LEU A 20 9.11 -7.95 -6.02
C LEU A 20 9.93 -9.23 -5.76
N ASP A 21 9.39 -10.41 -6.10
CA ASP A 21 10.00 -11.76 -6.03
C ASP A 21 11.17 -11.80 -5.06
N TRP A 22 10.79 -11.65 -3.79
CA TRP A 22 11.65 -11.24 -2.69
C TRP A 22 12.77 -12.23 -2.37
N LYS A 23 12.71 -13.43 -2.96
CA LYS A 23 13.83 -14.38 -2.97
C LYS A 23 15.09 -13.79 -3.63
N THR A 24 14.92 -12.82 -4.51
CA THR A 24 16.01 -12.09 -5.16
C THR A 24 16.35 -10.86 -4.34
N THR A 25 17.45 -10.92 -3.60
CA THR A 25 17.97 -9.79 -2.81
C THR A 25 18.09 -8.52 -3.66
N GLY A 26 17.60 -7.38 -3.15
CA GLY A 26 17.82 -6.05 -3.74
C GLY A 26 16.63 -5.41 -4.46
N SER A 27 15.41 -5.93 -4.30
CA SER A 27 14.20 -5.24 -4.76
C SER A 27 13.82 -4.10 -3.80
N VAL A 28 13.60 -2.90 -4.34
CA VAL A 28 13.18 -1.71 -3.58
C VAL A 28 11.80 -1.25 -4.02
N VAL A 29 10.95 -0.90 -3.05
CA VAL A 29 9.65 -0.26 -3.26
C VAL A 29 9.72 1.19 -2.84
N LEU A 30 9.22 2.07 -3.69
CA LEU A 30 9.16 3.50 -3.41
C LEU A 30 7.74 3.91 -3.02
N GLY A 31 7.59 4.54 -1.87
CA GLY A 31 6.37 5.21 -1.42
C GLY A 31 6.38 6.67 -1.84
N LEU A 32 5.29 7.15 -2.44
CA LEU A 32 5.15 8.54 -2.90
C LEU A 32 3.91 9.20 -2.29
N ASP A 33 4.08 10.42 -1.80
CA ASP A 33 3.02 11.34 -1.39
C ASP A 33 3.15 12.62 -2.23
N ILE A 34 2.18 12.88 -3.09
CA ILE A 34 2.25 13.96 -4.08
C ILE A 34 1.32 15.09 -3.66
N SER A 35 1.92 16.22 -3.27
CA SER A 35 1.19 17.43 -2.90
C SER A 35 1.34 18.55 -3.95
N ASP A 36 0.72 19.70 -3.67
CA ASP A 36 0.87 20.89 -4.50
C ASP A 36 2.21 21.60 -4.36
N ALA A 37 2.98 21.31 -3.31
CA ALA A 37 4.22 22.04 -2.98
C ALA A 37 5.48 21.15 -3.03
N SER A 38 5.31 19.84 -2.86
CA SER A 38 6.41 18.88 -2.79
C SER A 38 5.90 17.46 -3.10
N ILE A 39 6.84 16.59 -3.45
CA ILE A 39 6.66 15.14 -3.46
C ILE A 39 7.43 14.57 -2.28
N GLY A 40 6.72 13.99 -1.33
CA GLY A 40 7.28 13.17 -0.27
C GLY A 40 7.74 11.84 -0.86
N VAL A 41 8.93 11.39 -0.47
CA VAL A 41 9.54 10.16 -0.97
C VAL A 41 10.03 9.33 0.20
N SER A 42 9.66 8.05 0.19
CA SER A 42 10.19 7.05 1.12
C SER A 42 10.48 5.78 0.36
N TYR A 43 11.35 4.93 0.89
CA TYR A 43 11.60 3.62 0.30
C TYR A 43 11.68 2.55 1.38
N ALA A 44 11.40 1.34 0.97
CA ALA A 44 11.66 0.15 1.74
C ALA A 44 12.50 -0.77 0.86
N ASN A 45 13.60 -1.24 1.43
CA ASN A 45 14.28 -2.40 0.87
C ASN A 45 13.40 -3.63 1.09
N HIS A 46 13.83 -4.77 0.56
CA HIS A 46 13.31 -6.08 0.95
C HIS A 46 12.80 -6.04 2.40
N PRO A 47 11.52 -6.37 2.66
CA PRO A 47 10.99 -6.38 4.01
C PRO A 47 11.81 -7.37 4.83
N SER A 48 12.79 -6.83 5.56
CA SER A 48 13.42 -7.51 6.66
C SER A 48 12.33 -7.76 7.71
N PRO A 49 12.59 -8.61 8.71
CA PRO A 49 11.67 -8.80 9.83
C PRO A 49 11.20 -7.48 10.49
N THR A 50 11.97 -6.39 10.28
CA THR A 50 11.71 -5.06 10.83
C THR A 50 10.82 -4.16 9.97
N ASN A 51 10.49 -4.52 8.72
CA ASN A 51 9.73 -3.67 7.77
C ASN A 51 10.19 -2.19 7.78
N GLU A 52 11.51 -1.98 7.74
CA GLU A 52 12.06 -0.65 7.89
C GLU A 52 11.75 0.23 6.68
N VAL A 53 11.15 1.39 6.94
CA VAL A 53 10.87 2.41 5.94
C VAL A 53 11.83 3.55 6.12
N HIS A 54 12.63 3.82 5.10
CA HIS A 54 13.58 4.91 5.06
C HIS A 54 12.93 6.15 4.42
N ILE A 55 13.12 7.29 5.06
CA ILE A 55 12.58 8.58 4.60
C ILE A 55 13.66 9.31 3.80
N LEU A 56 13.31 9.81 2.62
CA LEU A 56 14.19 10.64 1.79
C LEU A 56 13.77 12.11 1.84
N ASP A 57 14.67 12.99 1.41
CA ASP A 57 14.37 14.40 1.25
C ASP A 57 13.24 14.60 0.24
N THR A 58 12.34 15.54 0.54
CA THR A 58 11.23 15.86 -0.36
C THR A 58 11.73 16.49 -1.66
N ILE A 59 11.11 16.14 -2.78
CA ILE A 59 11.37 16.82 -4.05
C ILE A 59 10.46 18.05 -4.14
N PRO A 60 11.01 19.28 -4.17
CA PRO A 60 10.17 20.48 -4.19
C PRO A 60 9.38 20.57 -5.50
N TYR A 61 8.07 20.73 -5.36
CA TYR A 61 7.09 20.86 -6.44
C TYR A 61 6.36 22.20 -6.26
N VAL A 62 7.08 23.32 -6.37
CA VAL A 62 6.51 24.67 -6.27
C VAL A 62 5.35 24.89 -7.27
N ALA A 63 4.08 24.62 -6.91
CA ALA A 63 2.97 24.99 -7.79
C ALA A 63 3.00 26.51 -8.03
N VAL A 64 3.41 26.90 -9.24
CA VAL A 64 3.45 28.32 -9.55
C VAL A 64 2.08 28.74 -10.03
N ASP A 65 1.29 29.20 -9.06
CA ASP A 65 0.07 29.95 -9.31
C ASP A 65 0.45 31.16 -10.18
N ASN A 66 -0.17 31.27 -11.37
CA ASN A 66 0.02 32.34 -12.37
C ASN A 66 1.17 32.19 -13.39
N LYS A 67 1.93 31.08 -13.45
CA LYS A 67 2.89 30.90 -14.56
C LYS A 67 2.26 30.25 -15.82
N CYS A 68 2.82 30.64 -16.97
CA CYS A 68 2.54 30.04 -18.28
C CYS A 68 2.76 28.52 -18.26
N GLY A 69 2.01 27.77 -19.08
CA GLY A 69 2.06 26.31 -19.14
C GLY A 69 3.47 25.73 -19.36
N LEU A 70 4.36 26.48 -20.03
CA LEU A 70 5.75 26.08 -20.25
C LEU A 70 6.56 25.93 -18.95
N GLU A 71 6.37 26.83 -17.99
CA GLU A 71 7.11 26.79 -16.72
C GLU A 71 6.64 25.63 -15.84
N ARG A 72 5.34 25.34 -15.86
CA ARG A 72 4.77 24.14 -15.21
C ARG A 72 5.36 22.86 -15.81
N LEU A 73 5.54 22.82 -17.13
CA LEU A 73 6.16 21.69 -17.81
C LEU A 73 7.64 21.52 -17.44
N LYS A 74 8.43 22.60 -17.44
CA LYS A 74 9.83 22.58 -17.00
C LYS A 74 9.97 22.09 -15.56
N GLN A 75 9.06 22.50 -14.70
CA GLN A 75 9.05 22.05 -13.32
C GLN A 75 8.73 20.56 -13.18
N LYS A 76 7.70 20.08 -13.87
CA LYS A 76 7.39 18.64 -13.93
C LYS A 76 8.59 17.84 -14.44
N ALA A 77 9.31 18.36 -15.44
CA ALA A 77 10.53 17.73 -15.94
C ALA A 77 11.62 17.63 -14.87
N ARG A 78 11.94 18.73 -14.18
CA ARG A 78 12.93 18.75 -13.08
C ARG A 78 12.60 17.75 -11.98
N VAL A 79 11.33 17.69 -11.58
CA VAL A 79 10.86 16.78 -10.53
C VAL A 79 10.94 15.34 -11.01
N ALA A 80 10.60 15.08 -12.27
CA ALA A 80 10.73 13.76 -12.87
C ALA A 80 12.19 13.34 -13.06
N ASP A 81 13.11 14.27 -13.32
CA ASP A 81 14.55 13.97 -13.40
C ASP A 81 15.09 13.59 -12.02
N ALA A 82 14.79 14.39 -10.99
CA ALA A 82 15.16 14.06 -9.60
C ALA A 82 14.59 12.71 -9.14
N LEU A 83 13.36 12.39 -9.55
CA LEU A 83 12.76 11.09 -9.25
C LEU A 83 13.43 9.95 -10.04
N ASP A 84 13.85 10.18 -11.27
CA ASP A 84 14.56 9.19 -12.08
C ASP A 84 15.93 8.87 -11.47
N ASP A 85 16.66 9.88 -10.97
CA ASP A 85 17.91 9.71 -10.24
C ASP A 85 17.73 8.78 -9.03
N ILE A 86 16.76 9.07 -8.16
CA ILE A 86 16.43 8.23 -6.98
C ILE A 86 16.07 6.79 -7.41
N VAL A 87 15.25 6.66 -8.45
CA VAL A 87 14.78 5.37 -8.95
C VAL A 87 15.93 4.51 -9.48
N ASN A 88 16.90 5.13 -10.16
CA ASN A 88 18.06 4.44 -10.69
C ASN A 88 19.08 4.10 -9.59
N ASP A 89 19.34 5.02 -8.66
CA ASP A 89 20.26 4.83 -7.54
C ASP A 89 19.80 3.70 -6.61
N LEU A 90 18.51 3.68 -6.26
CA LEU A 90 17.92 2.68 -5.38
C LEU A 90 17.47 1.41 -6.11
N LYS A 91 17.55 1.36 -7.44
CA LYS A 91 17.06 0.24 -8.27
C LYS A 91 15.59 -0.09 -8.00
N VAL A 92 14.75 0.93 -7.91
CA VAL A 92 13.31 0.81 -7.59
C VAL A 92 12.60 -0.10 -8.60
N ARG A 93 11.83 -1.06 -8.07
CA ARG A 93 11.09 -2.06 -8.86
C ARG A 93 9.59 -1.80 -8.90
N ALA A 94 9.04 -1.10 -7.92
CA ALA A 94 7.62 -0.78 -7.88
C ALA A 94 7.35 0.49 -7.07
N PHE A 95 6.19 1.10 -7.31
CA PHE A 95 5.75 2.30 -6.62
C PHE A 95 4.44 2.06 -5.87
N VAL A 96 4.33 2.63 -4.67
CA VAL A 96 3.08 2.76 -3.92
C VAL A 96 2.80 4.24 -3.78
N VAL A 97 1.69 4.72 -4.35
CA VAL A 97 1.39 6.15 -4.43
C VAL A 97 0.13 6.46 -3.64
N GLY A 98 0.22 7.41 -2.70
CA GLY A 98 -0.93 7.95 -1.99
C GLY A 98 -1.94 8.56 -2.95
N LEU A 99 -3.21 8.16 -2.80
CA LEU A 99 -4.32 8.70 -3.56
C LEU A 99 -5.25 9.47 -2.63
N PRO A 100 -5.27 10.82 -2.71
CA PRO A 100 -6.05 11.64 -1.80
C PRO A 100 -7.51 11.68 -2.20
N LEU A 101 -8.28 10.72 -1.69
CA LEU A 101 -9.72 10.63 -1.87
C LEU A 101 -10.46 11.51 -0.86
N GLN A 102 -11.63 12.00 -1.28
CA GLN A 102 -12.56 12.67 -0.36
C GLN A 102 -13.07 11.67 0.71
N PRO A 103 -13.61 12.14 1.85
CA PRO A 103 -14.11 11.25 2.90
C PRO A 103 -15.15 10.25 2.43
N ASP A 104 -15.94 10.62 1.42
CA ASP A 104 -16.94 9.77 0.81
C ASP A 104 -16.37 8.75 -0.20
N GLY A 105 -15.08 8.85 -0.52
CA GLY A 105 -14.37 8.00 -1.48
C GLY A 105 -14.32 8.55 -2.89
N ARG A 106 -14.84 9.76 -3.11
CA ARG A 106 -14.84 10.38 -4.43
C ARG A 106 -13.49 11.00 -4.76
N MET A 107 -13.17 10.98 -6.05
CA MET A 107 -11.99 11.66 -6.58
C MET A 107 -12.23 13.16 -6.60
N GLY A 108 -11.37 13.91 -5.90
CA GLY A 108 -11.37 15.37 -5.91
C GLY A 108 -10.30 15.96 -6.84
N GLY A 109 -10.18 17.29 -6.79
CA GLY A 109 -9.08 18.02 -7.45
C GLY A 109 -7.69 17.48 -7.10
N PRO A 110 -7.35 17.24 -5.82
CA PRO A 110 -6.06 16.65 -5.43
C PRO A 110 -5.78 15.30 -6.10
N CYS A 111 -6.74 14.38 -6.09
CA CYS A 111 -6.65 13.09 -6.77
C CYS A 111 -6.36 13.26 -8.28
N GLY A 112 -7.05 14.18 -8.95
CA GLY A 112 -6.78 14.50 -10.35
C GLY A 112 -5.36 15.03 -10.60
N LYS A 113 -4.78 15.79 -9.67
CA LYS A 113 -3.40 16.29 -9.76
C LYS A 113 -2.38 15.16 -9.65
N VAL A 114 -2.58 14.23 -8.72
CA VAL A 114 -1.75 13.02 -8.58
C VAL A 114 -1.75 12.23 -9.88
N LEU A 115 -2.93 11.87 -10.40
CA LEU A 115 -3.05 11.10 -11.63
C LEU A 115 -2.43 11.81 -12.83
N HIS A 116 -2.67 13.12 -12.97
CA HIS A 116 -2.08 13.92 -14.06
C HIS A 116 -0.55 14.02 -13.97
N PHE A 117 0.04 13.94 -12.78
CA PHE A 117 1.49 13.84 -12.62
C PHE A 117 2.00 12.44 -12.96
N LEU A 118 1.30 11.38 -12.53
CA LEU A 118 1.66 10.00 -12.86
C LEU A 118 1.55 9.70 -14.37
N ASP A 119 0.53 10.24 -15.04
CA ASP A 119 0.40 10.17 -16.51
C ASP A 119 1.63 10.80 -17.18
N TYR A 120 2.05 11.98 -16.72
CA TYR A 120 3.25 12.63 -17.22
C TYR A 120 4.49 11.74 -17.06
N LEU A 121 4.68 11.09 -15.91
CA LEU A 121 5.80 10.16 -15.67
C LEU A 121 5.78 8.91 -16.57
N ALA A 122 4.59 8.39 -16.88
CA ALA A 122 4.41 7.23 -17.75
C ALA A 122 4.53 7.58 -19.25
N GLU A 123 4.34 8.86 -19.61
CA GLU A 123 4.36 9.33 -21.00
C GLU A 123 5.72 9.81 -21.50
N ARG A 124 6.70 10.02 -20.61
CA ARG A 124 8.08 10.41 -20.95
C ARG A 124 8.70 9.46 -21.98
N GLU A 125 9.71 9.96 -22.70
CA GLU A 125 10.53 9.15 -23.62
C GLU A 125 11.23 7.99 -22.90
N LYS A 126 11.71 8.25 -21.67
CA LYS A 126 12.18 7.25 -20.70
C LYS A 126 11.17 7.17 -19.56
N PRO A 127 10.19 6.24 -19.61
CA PRO A 127 9.16 6.15 -18.59
C PRO A 127 9.74 5.74 -17.23
N ILE A 128 9.51 6.56 -16.21
CA ILE A 128 9.84 6.19 -14.82
C ILE A 128 8.92 5.03 -14.41
N ILE A 129 7.63 5.19 -14.70
CA ILE A 129 6.59 4.20 -14.48
C ILE A 129 6.39 3.40 -15.76
N SER A 130 6.45 2.07 -15.65
CA SER A 130 6.29 1.17 -16.80
C SER A 130 5.72 -0.18 -16.36
N LYS A 131 5.51 -1.11 -17.29
CA LYS A 131 5.17 -2.50 -16.92
C LYS A 131 6.26 -3.19 -16.11
N ALA A 132 7.53 -2.79 -16.29
CA ALA A 132 8.66 -3.31 -15.55
C ALA A 132 8.83 -2.65 -14.17
N ARG A 133 8.24 -1.46 -14.00
CA ARG A 133 8.17 -0.72 -12.72
C ARG A 133 6.73 -0.26 -12.47
N PRO A 134 5.83 -1.20 -12.14
CA PRO A 134 4.41 -0.90 -12.00
C PRO A 134 4.15 -0.07 -10.75
N LEU A 135 2.94 0.48 -10.65
CA LEU A 135 2.49 1.20 -9.46
C LEU A 135 1.13 0.76 -8.98
N ALA A 136 0.90 0.93 -7.68
CA ALA A 136 -0.39 0.78 -7.03
C ALA A 136 -0.78 2.11 -6.41
N LEU A 137 -2.06 2.44 -6.50
CA LEU A 137 -2.65 3.57 -5.80
C LEU A 137 -3.12 3.09 -4.44
N TRP A 138 -2.77 3.84 -3.40
CA TRP A 138 -3.08 3.52 -2.02
C TRP A 138 -4.03 4.55 -1.43
N ASP A 139 -5.11 4.08 -0.81
CA ASP A 139 -6.09 4.97 -0.19
C ASP A 139 -5.55 5.49 1.15
N GLU A 140 -5.24 6.79 1.21
CA GLU A 140 -4.71 7.42 2.41
C GLU A 140 -5.69 7.38 3.60
N ARG A 141 -6.98 7.14 3.34
CA ARG A 141 -8.01 7.09 4.38
C ARG A 141 -7.93 5.82 5.23
N ASP A 142 -7.33 4.76 4.69
CA ASP A 142 -7.17 3.48 5.38
C ASP A 142 -6.04 3.53 6.41
N ILE A 143 -5.13 4.50 6.28
CA ILE A 143 -4.05 4.71 7.25
C ILE A 143 -4.71 5.15 8.57
N PRO A 144 -4.59 4.34 9.64
CA PRO A 144 -5.35 4.55 10.83
C PRO A 144 -4.91 5.86 11.48
N ARG A 145 -5.89 6.75 11.69
CA ARG A 145 -5.64 8.14 12.13
C ARG A 145 -4.97 8.22 13.50
N ASN A 146 -4.98 7.16 14.30
CA ASN A 146 -4.21 7.12 15.54
C ASN A 146 -2.68 7.22 15.32
N VAL A 147 -2.18 6.90 14.12
CA VAL A 147 -0.77 7.08 13.73
C VAL A 147 -0.50 8.49 13.18
N LEU A 148 -1.51 9.13 12.57
CA LEU A 148 -1.42 10.49 11.99
C LEU A 148 -1.85 11.62 12.96
N GLU A 149 -2.75 11.35 13.90
CA GLU A 149 -3.49 12.30 14.72
C GLU A 149 -3.36 12.02 16.24
N GLN A 150 -2.20 11.57 16.72
CA GLN A 150 -1.90 11.64 18.16
C GLN A 150 -1.70 13.09 18.67
N ARG A 151 -2.31 14.09 18.01
CA ARG A 151 -2.42 15.46 18.53
C ARG A 151 -3.77 16.16 18.42
N MET A 152 -4.76 15.74 17.64
CA MET A 152 -6.03 16.51 17.59
C MET A 152 -7.29 15.66 17.34
N ILE A 153 -8.08 15.52 18.41
CA ILE A 153 -9.55 15.35 18.45
C ILE A 153 -10.08 13.90 18.53
N MET A 154 -10.38 13.51 19.76
CA MET A 154 -11.32 12.45 20.08
C MET A 154 -12.68 12.66 19.38
N GLY A 155 -13.21 11.61 18.73
CA GLY A 155 -14.67 11.44 18.63
C GLY A 155 -15.28 11.27 17.25
N ARG A 156 -14.91 10.22 16.50
CA ARG A 156 -15.82 9.60 15.51
C ARG A 156 -15.44 8.14 15.23
N LYS A 157 -15.91 7.23 16.09
CA LYS A 157 -15.98 5.79 15.79
C LYS A 157 -17.15 5.56 14.82
N LYS A 158 -16.87 5.34 13.53
CA LYS A 158 -17.79 4.64 12.61
C LYS A 158 -16.99 3.82 11.61
N THR A 159 -16.63 2.61 12.00
CA THR A 159 -16.29 1.54 11.06
C THR A 159 -17.60 1.11 10.40
N HIS A 160 -17.87 1.65 9.21
CA HIS A 160 -18.90 1.07 8.35
C HIS A 160 -18.33 -0.23 7.77
N ALA A 161 -19.04 -1.34 7.95
CA ALA A 161 -18.66 -2.62 7.35
C ALA A 161 -18.52 -2.43 5.83
N VAL A 162 -17.36 -2.79 5.28
CA VAL A 162 -17.11 -2.81 3.84
C VAL A 162 -18.17 -3.66 3.13
N ASP A 163 -18.58 -3.23 1.94
CA ASP A 163 -19.50 -4.02 1.13
C ASP A 163 -18.85 -5.35 0.70
N LYS A 164 -19.64 -6.25 0.11
CA LYS A 164 -19.15 -7.55 -0.41
C LYS A 164 -18.08 -7.44 -1.50
N TRP A 165 -17.75 -6.23 -1.96
CA TRP A 165 -16.71 -5.93 -2.93
C TRP A 165 -15.51 -5.22 -2.30
N GLY A 166 -15.45 -5.13 -0.96
CA GLY A 166 -14.39 -4.45 -0.22
C GLY A 166 -14.47 -2.92 -0.28
N ARG A 167 -15.57 -2.33 -0.77
CA ARG A 167 -15.72 -0.87 -0.89
C ARG A 167 -16.40 -0.32 0.36
N SER A 168 -15.97 0.85 0.80
CA SER A 168 -16.68 1.60 1.85
C SER A 168 -18.14 1.87 1.41
N PRO A 169 -19.15 1.70 2.29
CA PRO A 169 -20.55 2.03 2.00
C PRO A 169 -20.77 3.48 1.56
N SER A 170 -19.81 4.37 1.81
CA SER A 170 -19.83 5.74 1.30
C SER A 170 -19.84 5.83 -0.23
N PHE A 171 -19.29 4.83 -0.95
CA PHE A 171 -19.31 4.78 -2.42
C PHE A 171 -20.72 4.62 -2.99
N CYS A 172 -21.63 4.02 -2.24
CA CYS A 172 -23.02 3.80 -2.66
C CYS A 172 -23.95 4.95 -2.25
N HIS A 173 -23.47 5.91 -1.45
CA HIS A 173 -24.33 6.97 -0.95
C HIS A 173 -24.52 8.05 -2.02
N VAL A 174 -25.68 8.04 -2.65
CA VAL A 174 -26.19 9.20 -3.38
C VAL A 174 -26.57 10.22 -2.32
N PRO A 175 -25.96 11.43 -2.28
CA PRO A 175 -26.36 12.46 -1.35
C PRO A 175 -27.85 12.70 -1.51
N SER A 176 -28.62 12.58 -0.43
CA SER A 176 -30.04 12.93 -0.44
C SER A 176 -30.16 14.34 -1.03
N LYS A 177 -30.96 14.49 -2.09
CA LYS A 177 -31.16 15.77 -2.79
C LYS A 177 -31.82 16.77 -1.84
N VAL A 178 -31.06 17.38 -0.94
CA VAL A 178 -31.52 18.52 -0.16
C VAL A 178 -31.69 19.68 -1.16
N PRO A 179 -32.89 20.29 -1.28
CA PRO A 179 -33.11 21.43 -2.15
C PRO A 179 -32.35 22.63 -1.58
N GLY A 180 -31.15 22.85 -2.09
CA GLY A 180 -30.28 23.96 -1.74
C GLY A 180 -29.12 24.02 -2.73
N ASN A 181 -28.69 25.22 -3.09
CA ASN A 181 -27.50 25.41 -3.93
C ASN A 181 -26.30 24.74 -3.24
N TYR A 182 -25.90 23.57 -3.73
CA TYR A 182 -24.63 22.95 -3.38
C TYR A 182 -23.52 23.83 -3.93
N VAL A 183 -23.13 24.85 -3.17
CA VAL A 183 -21.82 25.44 -3.36
C VAL A 183 -20.86 24.38 -2.84
N TYR A 184 -20.21 23.67 -3.78
CA TYR A 184 -19.03 22.85 -3.49
C TYR A 184 -17.93 23.78 -2.97
N LYS A 185 -18.05 24.22 -1.73
CA LYS A 185 -16.94 24.81 -1.00
C LYS A 185 -16.03 23.64 -0.68
N SER A 186 -14.81 23.67 -1.19
CA SER A 186 -13.70 22.78 -0.81
C SER A 186 -13.35 22.96 0.67
N ARG A 187 -14.30 22.68 1.57
CA ARG A 187 -14.29 23.11 2.96
C ARG A 187 -13.46 22.21 3.87
N HIS A 188 -12.90 21.16 3.31
CA HIS A 188 -11.84 20.38 3.93
C HIS A 188 -10.79 20.15 2.85
N GLN A 189 -9.83 21.08 2.75
CA GLN A 189 -8.49 20.68 2.35
C GLN A 189 -8.07 19.68 3.41
N PHE A 190 -8.31 18.39 3.14
CA PHE A 190 -7.82 17.33 4.00
C PHE A 190 -6.30 17.45 4.12
N PHE A 191 -5.81 16.90 5.22
CA PHE A 191 -4.49 16.95 5.85
C PHE A 191 -3.23 16.77 4.98
N HIS A 192 -3.21 17.14 3.70
CA HIS A 192 -2.02 17.75 3.11
C HIS A 192 -1.86 19.15 3.72
N ALA A 193 -1.71 19.19 5.05
CA ALA A 193 -0.93 20.26 5.65
C ALA A 193 0.35 20.31 4.82
N THR A 194 0.76 21.51 4.48
CA THR A 194 1.98 21.91 3.77
C THR A 194 3.26 21.42 4.48
N ARG A 195 3.30 20.16 4.88
CA ARG A 195 4.45 19.49 5.45
C ARG A 195 5.39 19.28 4.29
N ALA A 196 6.45 20.06 4.31
CA ALA A 196 7.59 19.91 3.43
C ALA A 196 8.44 18.69 3.84
N ASP A 197 7.81 17.62 4.37
CA ASP A 197 8.47 16.39 4.79
C ASP A 197 7.92 15.19 4.03
N SER A 198 8.67 14.08 4.08
CA SER A 198 8.31 12.82 3.43
C SER A 198 7.56 11.87 4.38
N ALA A 199 6.96 12.39 5.47
CA ALA A 199 6.29 11.56 6.47
C ALA A 199 5.03 10.90 5.91
N GLY A 200 4.27 11.59 5.06
CA GLY A 200 3.09 11.02 4.39
C GLY A 200 3.46 9.80 3.55
N ALA A 201 4.50 9.93 2.73
CA ALA A 201 5.03 8.84 1.91
C ALA A 201 5.46 7.64 2.76
N SER A 202 6.16 7.89 3.86
CA SER A 202 6.60 6.86 4.80
C SER A 202 5.44 6.10 5.43
N LEU A 203 4.37 6.81 5.82
CA LEU A 203 3.17 6.21 6.40
C LEU A 203 2.40 5.37 5.38
N ILE A 204 2.27 5.86 4.14
CA ILE A 204 1.66 5.12 3.04
C ILE A 204 2.41 3.80 2.82
N LEU A 205 3.75 3.88 2.71
CA LEU A 205 4.57 2.71 2.45
C LEU A 205 4.55 1.73 3.61
N LYS A 206 4.68 2.23 4.85
CA LYS A 206 4.62 1.39 6.05
C LYS A 206 3.28 0.66 6.15
N HIS A 207 2.17 1.38 5.96
CA HIS A 207 0.84 0.77 6.00
C HIS A 207 0.65 -0.28 4.89
N PHE A 208 1.17 -0.01 3.69
CA PHE A 208 1.18 -0.99 2.60
C PHE A 208 1.93 -2.27 2.99
N LEU A 209 3.12 -2.13 3.58
CA LEU A 209 3.92 -3.26 4.05
C LEU A 209 3.19 -4.02 5.16
N ASP A 210 2.71 -3.33 6.20
CA ASP A 210 1.99 -3.96 7.32
C ASP A 210 0.71 -4.70 6.85
N THR A 211 0.05 -4.21 5.80
CA THR A 211 -1.18 -4.82 5.28
C THR A 211 -0.91 -6.08 4.45
N HIS A 212 0.20 -6.11 3.71
CA HIS A 212 0.48 -7.17 2.75
C HIS A 212 1.68 -8.05 3.11
N TRP A 213 2.35 -7.74 4.20
CA TRP A 213 3.53 -8.43 4.68
C TRP A 213 3.34 -8.82 6.13
N GLU A 214 2.89 -10.05 6.34
CA GLU A 214 3.02 -10.67 7.65
C GLU A 214 4.48 -11.10 7.81
N PRO A 215 5.18 -10.70 8.88
CA PRO A 215 6.49 -11.26 9.15
C PRO A 215 6.34 -12.78 9.24
N GLU A 216 7.18 -13.53 8.52
CA GLU A 216 7.28 -14.97 8.72
C GLU A 216 7.51 -15.17 10.21
N LYS A 217 6.60 -15.90 10.87
CA LYS A 217 6.85 -16.34 12.23
C LYS A 217 7.99 -17.34 12.08
N ASP A 218 9.16 -17.00 12.58
CA ASP A 218 10.26 -17.95 12.67
C ASP A 218 9.71 -19.18 13.40
N ASP A 219 9.58 -20.30 12.67
CA ASP A 219 9.07 -21.56 13.23
C ASP A 219 9.96 -22.09 14.38
N ASP A 220 11.13 -21.47 14.58
CA ASP A 220 12.04 -21.70 15.69
C ASP A 220 11.41 -21.38 17.07
N ASP A 221 10.44 -20.46 17.15
CA ASP A 221 9.71 -20.22 18.40
C ASP A 221 8.68 -21.32 18.73
N GLN A 222 8.25 -22.11 17.75
CA GLN A 222 7.39 -23.26 18.03
C GLN A 222 8.17 -24.40 18.68
N MET A 223 9.48 -24.52 18.44
CA MET A 223 10.30 -25.60 19.00
C MET A 223 10.68 -25.37 20.48
N ASN A 224 10.68 -24.13 20.97
CA ASN A 224 10.89 -23.82 22.39
C ASN A 224 9.62 -23.91 23.24
N SER A 225 8.42 -23.98 22.64
CA SER A 225 7.15 -24.09 23.38
C SER A 225 6.73 -25.53 23.75
N VAL A 226 7.40 -26.54 23.20
CA VAL A 226 7.07 -27.97 23.40
C VAL A 226 7.87 -28.62 24.54
N ILE A 227 8.91 -27.96 25.07
CA ILE A 227 9.74 -28.49 26.17
C ILE A 227 9.40 -27.76 27.49
N GLU A 228 8.14 -27.77 27.90
CA GLU A 228 7.76 -27.35 29.26
C GLU A 228 6.53 -28.11 29.79
N TYR A 229 6.48 -29.42 29.54
CA TYR A 229 5.59 -30.34 30.26
C TYR A 229 6.24 -31.72 30.34
N SER A 230 7.15 -31.93 31.29
CA SER A 230 7.50 -33.25 31.82
C SER A 230 8.47 -33.11 33.00
N GLN A 231 7.94 -32.73 34.16
CA GLN A 231 8.43 -33.26 35.44
C GLN A 231 7.40 -32.90 36.51
N ASP A 232 6.93 -33.95 37.20
CA ASP A 232 6.04 -33.97 38.36
C ASP A 232 4.61 -34.42 38.07
N ASP A 233 4.46 -35.72 37.80
CA ASP A 233 3.34 -36.53 38.32
C ASP A 233 3.71 -38.02 38.22
N GLU A 234 4.62 -38.43 39.11
CA GLU A 234 4.91 -39.83 39.42
C GLU A 234 4.07 -40.27 40.64
N LEU A 235 2.78 -40.56 40.44
CA LEU A 235 2.05 -41.47 41.34
C LEU A 235 1.07 -42.32 40.51
N GLY A 236 1.29 -43.63 40.59
CA GLY A 236 0.90 -44.56 39.56
C GLY A 236 -0.55 -45.03 39.59
N ILE A 237 -0.98 -45.53 38.44
CA ILE A 237 -2.04 -46.53 38.34
C ILE A 237 -1.61 -47.51 37.24
N THR A 238 -1.22 -48.70 37.66
CA THR A 238 -1.17 -49.90 36.83
C THR A 238 -2.58 -50.25 36.36
N HIS A 239 -2.84 -50.23 35.06
CA HIS A 239 -3.90 -51.06 34.50
C HIS A 239 -3.46 -51.75 33.21
N GLN A 240 -3.70 -53.05 33.26
CA GLN A 240 -3.45 -54.12 32.33
C GLN A 240 -4.42 -54.12 31.14
N ILE A 241 -3.92 -54.64 30.00
CA ILE A 241 -4.64 -55.49 29.00
C ILE A 241 -5.62 -54.68 28.10
N GLU A 242 -5.65 -54.77 26.77
CA GLU A 242 -5.78 -55.97 25.93
C GLU A 242 -5.40 -55.70 24.46
N ASN A 243 -4.89 -56.74 23.79
CA ASN A 243 -4.62 -56.80 22.36
C ASN A 243 -5.91 -56.92 21.53
N SER A 244 -5.98 -56.23 20.40
CA SER A 244 -6.73 -56.64 19.19
C SER A 244 -6.27 -55.75 18.03
N SER A 245 -5.35 -56.18 17.17
CA SER A 245 -5.61 -56.99 15.97
C SER A 245 -6.89 -56.58 15.26
N LEU A 246 -6.74 -55.89 14.12
CA LEU A 246 -7.50 -56.17 12.90
C LEU A 246 -6.86 -55.45 11.70
N GLU A 247 -6.45 -56.27 10.75
CA GLU A 247 -6.08 -55.95 9.39
C GLU A 247 -7.26 -55.29 8.65
N ALA A 248 -6.96 -54.39 7.72
CA ALA A 248 -7.78 -54.21 6.53
C ALA A 248 -6.94 -53.56 5.41
N GLU A 249 -6.47 -54.43 4.51
CA GLU A 249 -6.17 -54.09 3.13
C GLU A 249 -7.33 -53.29 2.51
N ASN A 250 -7.01 -52.31 1.67
CA ASN A 250 -7.81 -52.08 0.47
C ASN A 250 -7.00 -51.34 -0.59
N ALA A 251 -6.53 -52.12 -1.56
CA ALA A 251 -6.16 -51.68 -2.89
C ALA A 251 -7.44 -51.30 -3.67
N PHE A 252 -7.47 -50.19 -4.42
CA PHE A 252 -8.35 -50.08 -5.59
C PHE A 252 -7.86 -48.99 -6.57
N LEU A 253 -7.22 -49.48 -7.64
CA LEU A 253 -7.34 -49.12 -9.06
C LEU A 253 -7.42 -47.65 -9.52
N SER A 254 -6.45 -47.28 -10.36
CA SER A 254 -6.59 -46.33 -11.46
C SER A 254 -7.63 -46.81 -12.50
N PRO A 255 -8.22 -45.89 -13.28
CA PRO A 255 -7.88 -45.91 -14.71
C PRO A 255 -7.77 -44.53 -15.38
N SER A 256 -6.82 -44.49 -16.31
CA SER A 256 -6.71 -43.63 -17.48
C SER A 256 -8.01 -43.37 -18.24
N MET A 257 -8.21 -42.15 -18.77
CA MET A 257 -8.71 -41.91 -20.14
C MET A 257 -8.47 -40.45 -20.59
N LEU A 258 -7.86 -40.36 -21.79
CA LEU A 258 -7.88 -39.31 -22.82
C LEU A 258 -7.21 -37.95 -22.57
#